data_AF-A0A2M7PK53-F1
#
_entry.id   AF-A0A2M7PK53-F1
#
_cell.length_a   1.000
_cell.length_b   1.000
_cell.length_c   1.000
_cell.angle_alpha   90.00
_cell.angle_beta   90.00
_cell.angle_gamma   90.00
#
_symmetry.space_group_name_H-M   'P 1'
#
loop_
_entity.id
_entity.type
_entity.pdbx_description
1 polymer ?
#
loop_
_entity_poly.entity_id
_entity_poly.type
_entity_poly.pdbx_seq_one_letter_code
_entity_poly.pdbx_strand_id
1 'polypeptide(L)'
;IIPCAIVRENDGLAMSSRNVRLSPDERAIAPRIFKVLKEVAGRAGEMDPVLLQQWGMKQLQAEKAFDVEYFQIADDSSLEPVENWHIGKGALAFVALKLGQVRLIDNIRINS
;
A
#
# COMPACT_ATOMS: atom_id res chain seq x y z
N ILE A 1 22.50 3.38 -9.29
CA ILE A 1 21.11 3.88 -9.15
C ILE A 1 20.91 4.18 -7.67
N ILE A 2 20.46 5.39 -7.31
CA ILE A 2 20.23 5.78 -5.90
C ILE A 2 18.72 5.70 -5.65
N PRO A 3 18.23 4.83 -4.74
CA PRO A 3 16.83 4.80 -4.37
C PRO A 3 16.49 6.04 -3.54
N CYS A 4 15.50 6.83 -3.99
CA CYS A 4 14.95 7.95 -3.23
C CYS A 4 13.69 7.53 -2.48
N ALA A 5 13.53 8.02 -1.26
CA ALA A 5 12.32 7.77 -0.48
C ALA A 5 11.07 8.34 -1.18
N ILE A 6 9.93 7.66 -1.01
CA ILE A 6 8.63 8.16 -1.48
C ILE A 6 8.34 9.46 -0.73
N VAL A 7 8.27 10.55 -1.47
CA VAL A 7 7.87 11.83 -0.91
C VAL A 7 6.34 11.84 -0.82
N ARG A 8 5.81 12.19 0.36
CA ARG A 8 4.37 12.14 0.68
C ARG A 8 3.81 13.54 0.89
N GLU A 9 2.53 13.73 0.57
CA GLU A 9 1.79 14.94 0.92
C GLU A 9 1.54 15.00 2.44
N ASN A 10 1.07 16.13 2.97
CA ASN A 10 0.89 16.34 4.42
C ASN A 10 -0.07 15.33 5.07
N ASP A 11 -0.97 14.73 4.30
CA ASP A 11 -1.91 13.70 4.75
C ASP A 11 -1.41 12.27 4.50
N GLY A 12 -0.18 12.11 4.01
CA GLY A 12 0.48 10.83 3.81
C GLY A 12 0.25 10.18 2.46
N LEU A 13 -0.58 10.76 1.58
CA LEU A 13 -0.73 10.26 0.21
C LEU A 13 0.61 10.35 -0.53
N ALA A 14 1.00 9.29 -1.25
CA ALA A 14 2.18 9.33 -2.10
C ALA A 14 2.04 10.43 -3.16
N MET A 15 3.04 11.30 -3.27
CA MET A 15 2.98 12.38 -4.26
C MET A 15 2.98 11.81 -5.67
N SER A 16 1.98 12.20 -6.45
CA SER A 16 1.88 11.86 -7.86
C SER A 16 1.29 13.04 -8.62
N SER A 17 1.82 13.33 -9.81
CA SER A 17 1.18 14.29 -10.73
C SER A 17 -0.24 13.88 -11.10
N ARG A 18 -0.61 12.62 -10.89
CA ARG A 18 -1.97 12.09 -11.09
C ARG A 18 -2.96 12.57 -10.01
N ASN A 19 -2.48 12.97 -8.82
CA ASN A 19 -3.34 13.41 -7.71
C ASN A 19 -4.13 14.67 -8.10
N VAL A 20 -3.62 15.50 -9.02
CA VAL A 20 -4.32 16.68 -9.55
C VAL A 20 -5.61 16.34 -10.31
N ARG A 21 -5.75 15.09 -10.76
CA ARG A 21 -6.93 14.61 -11.50
C ARG A 21 -8.04 14.10 -10.59
N LEU A 22 -7.77 13.99 -9.29
CA LEU A 22 -8.77 13.59 -8.31
C LEU A 22 -9.72 14.76 -8.07
N SER A 23 -11.01 14.46 -7.98
CA SER A 23 -11.98 15.41 -7.43
C SER A 23 -11.69 15.71 -5.96
N PRO A 24 -12.22 16.80 -5.38
CA PRO A 24 -12.03 17.09 -3.96
C PRO A 24 -12.45 15.93 -3.03
N ASP A 25 -13.56 15.26 -3.35
CA ASP A 25 -14.07 14.12 -2.56
C ASP A 25 -13.15 12.89 -2.70
N GLU A 26 -12.69 12.60 -3.91
CA GLU A 26 -11.71 11.53 -4.15
C GLU A 26 -10.39 11.82 -3.44
N ARG A 27 -9.90 13.06 -3.50
CA ARG A 27 -8.67 13.49 -2.84
C ARG A 27 -8.77 13.36 -1.32
N ALA A 28 -9.93 13.58 -0.72
CA ALA A 28 -10.15 13.40 0.71
C ALA A 28 -10.10 11.92 1.14
N ILE A 29 -10.46 10.98 0.25
CA ILE A 29 -10.48 9.54 0.54
C ILE A 29 -9.10 8.90 0.26
N ALA A 30 -8.35 9.39 -0.74
CA ALA A 30 -7.06 8.82 -1.17
C ALA A 30 -6.03 8.55 -0.04
N PRO A 31 -5.88 9.38 1.01
CA PRO A 31 -4.96 9.10 2.13
C PRO A 31 -5.25 7.80 2.89
N ARG A 32 -6.47 7.24 2.77
CA ARG A 32 -6.84 5.95 3.36
C ARG A 32 -5.98 4.79 2.84
N ILE A 33 -5.44 4.90 1.63
CA ILE A 33 -4.47 3.95 1.06
C ILE A 33 -3.25 3.82 1.97
N PHE A 34 -2.64 4.95 2.31
CA PHE A 34 -1.47 4.98 3.17
C PHE A 34 -1.79 4.53 4.60
N LYS A 35 -2.98 4.88 5.11
CA LYS A 35 -3.44 4.39 6.41
C LYS A 35 -3.47 2.86 6.47
N VAL A 36 -4.06 2.20 5.47
CA VAL A 36 -4.10 0.73 5.42
C VAL A 36 -2.69 0.15 5.29
N LEU A 37 -1.84 0.72 4.44
CA LEU A 37 -0.44 0.29 4.31
C LEU A 37 0.32 0.37 5.64
N LYS A 38 0.15 1.46 6.40
CA LYS A 38 0.76 1.59 7.74
C LYS A 38 0.22 0.56 8.72
N GLU A 39 -1.08 0.30 8.71
CA GLU A 39 -1.67 -0.72 9.59
C GLU A 39 -1.18 -2.12 9.23
N VAL A 40 -1.00 -2.43 7.94
CA VAL A 40 -0.36 -3.66 7.48
C VAL A 40 1.07 -3.75 7.99
N ALA A 41 1.88 -2.71 7.77
CA ALA A 41 3.27 -2.70 8.22
C ALA A 41 3.40 -2.85 9.75
N GLY A 42 2.49 -2.26 10.52
CA GLY A 42 2.49 -2.36 11.99
C GLY A 42 2.03 -3.71 12.54
N ARG A 43 1.31 -4.52 11.74
CA ARG A 43 0.86 -5.87 12.11
C ARG A 43 1.78 -6.97 11.59
N ALA A 44 2.82 -6.61 10.82
CA ALA A 44 3.83 -7.55 10.39
C ALA A 44 4.58 -8.12 11.61
N GLY A 45 4.86 -9.42 11.58
CA GLY A 45 5.42 -10.15 12.72
C GLY A 45 4.38 -10.64 13.75
N GLU A 46 3.19 -10.04 13.82
CA GLU A 46 2.08 -10.52 14.65
C GLU A 46 1.11 -11.42 13.87
N MET A 47 1.03 -11.22 12.56
CA MET A 47 0.17 -11.97 11.65
C MET A 47 0.98 -12.69 10.58
N ASP A 48 0.50 -13.86 10.16
CA ASP A 48 1.00 -14.55 8.96
C ASP A 48 0.92 -13.64 7.72
N PRO A 49 1.95 -13.61 6.84
CA PRO A 49 1.99 -12.70 5.69
C PRO A 49 0.79 -12.86 4.74
N VAL A 50 0.33 -14.10 4.50
CA VAL A 50 -0.77 -14.38 3.59
C VAL A 50 -2.09 -13.87 4.19
N LEU A 51 -2.31 -14.12 5.49
CA LEU A 51 -3.48 -13.58 6.20
C LEU A 51 -3.45 -12.06 6.28
N LEU A 52 -2.27 -11.47 6.49
CA LEU A 52 -2.08 -10.02 6.55
C LEU A 52 -2.35 -9.37 5.20
N GLN A 53 -1.90 -9.98 4.10
CA GLN A 53 -2.21 -9.54 2.74
C GLN A 53 -3.72 -9.56 2.48
N GLN A 54 -4.39 -10.66 2.82
CA GLN A 54 -5.85 -10.77 2.67
C GLN A 54 -6.58 -9.73 3.52
N TRP A 55 -6.08 -9.45 4.73
CA TRP A 55 -6.64 -8.43 5.60
C TRP A 55 -6.49 -7.02 4.99
N GLY A 56 -5.30 -6.66 4.49
CA GLY A 56 -5.05 -5.37 3.83
C GLY A 56 -5.94 -5.18 2.59
N MET A 57 -6.07 -6.23 1.77
CA MET A 57 -7.00 -6.24 0.63
C MET A 57 -8.44 -5.95 1.07
N LYS A 58 -8.93 -6.63 2.11
CA LYS A 58 -10.28 -6.42 2.65
C LYS A 58 -10.50 -5.00 3.19
N GLN A 59 -9.49 -4.41 3.85
CA GLN A 59 -9.61 -3.03 4.35
C GLN A 59 -9.75 -2.01 3.22
N LEU A 60 -9.03 -2.22 2.11
CA LEU A 60 -9.17 -1.37 0.92
C LEU A 60 -10.52 -1.58 0.24
N GLN A 61 -10.95 -2.83 0.06
CA GLN A 61 -12.24 -3.16 -0.56
C GLN A 61 -13.46 -2.72 0.27
N ALA A 62 -13.30 -2.50 1.57
CA ALA A 62 -14.35 -1.94 2.42
C ALA A 62 -14.67 -0.47 2.08
N GLU A 63 -13.75 0.23 1.41
CA GLU A 63 -14.00 1.56 0.85
C GLU A 63 -14.62 1.42 -0.54
N LYS A 64 -15.91 1.74 -0.66
CA LYS A 64 -16.69 1.51 -1.89
C LYS A 64 -16.17 2.32 -3.09
N ALA A 65 -15.47 3.42 -2.84
CA ALA A 65 -14.88 4.25 -3.87
C ALA A 65 -13.60 3.65 -4.48
N PHE A 66 -13.00 2.64 -3.84
CA PHE A 66 -11.79 1.99 -4.31
C PHE A 66 -12.10 0.77 -5.18
N ASP A 67 -11.69 0.85 -6.44
CA ASP A 67 -11.62 -0.30 -7.33
C ASP A 67 -10.20 -0.91 -7.23
N VAL A 68 -10.03 -1.84 -6.30
CA VAL A 68 -8.72 -2.41 -5.96
C VAL A 68 -8.30 -3.44 -7.00
N GLU A 69 -7.20 -3.16 -7.71
CA GLU A 69 -6.63 -4.08 -8.70
C GLU A 69 -5.80 -5.18 -8.03
N TYR A 70 -4.89 -4.79 -7.14
CA TYR A 70 -4.12 -5.73 -6.34
C TYR A 70 -3.62 -5.12 -5.03
N PHE A 71 -3.39 -6.02 -4.07
CA PHE A 71 -2.65 -5.76 -2.83
C PHE A 71 -1.74 -6.96 -2.58
N GLN A 72 -0.43 -6.73 -2.47
CA GLN A 72 0.56 -7.81 -2.36
C GLN A 72 1.66 -7.46 -1.36
N ILE A 73 2.11 -8.45 -0.59
CA ILE A 73 3.33 -8.37 0.20
C ILE A 73 4.41 -9.20 -0.50
N ALA A 74 5.53 -8.59 -0.83
CA ALA A 74 6.64 -9.23 -1.55
C ALA A 74 7.99 -8.92 -0.90
N ASP A 75 8.97 -9.78 -1.12
CA ASP A 75 10.36 -9.57 -0.69
C ASP A 75 10.91 -8.29 -1.33
N ASP A 76 11.60 -7.45 -0.56
CA ASP A 76 12.05 -6.14 -1.05
C ASP A 76 13.20 -6.19 -2.06
N SER A 77 13.79 -7.37 -2.25
CA SER A 77 14.92 -7.63 -3.13
C SER A 77 14.53 -8.46 -4.35
N SER A 78 13.78 -9.56 -4.16
CA SER A 78 13.34 -10.41 -5.27
C SER A 78 12.00 -10.01 -5.88
N LEU A 79 11.18 -9.24 -5.14
CA LEU A 79 9.78 -8.93 -5.48
C LEU A 79 8.88 -10.17 -5.63
N GLU A 80 9.31 -11.30 -5.08
CA GLU A 80 8.48 -12.52 -5.01
C GLU A 80 7.53 -12.45 -3.82
N PRO A 81 6.31 -13.04 -3.92
CA PRO A 81 5.36 -13.07 -2.80
C PRO A 81 5.98 -13.62 -1.53
N VAL A 82 5.71 -12.97 -0.39
CA VAL A 82 6.13 -13.47 0.93
C VAL A 82 5.06 -14.44 1.43
N GLU A 83 5.41 -15.72 1.52
CA GLU A 83 4.54 -16.74 2.13
C GLU A 83 4.82 -16.91 3.63
N ASN A 84 6.06 -16.65 4.08
CA ASN A 84 6.46 -16.74 5.48
C ASN A 84 7.44 -15.60 5.84
N TRP A 85 7.39 -15.12 7.08
CA TRP A 85 8.37 -14.15 7.55
C TRP A 85 9.75 -14.79 7.73
N HIS A 86 10.78 -14.11 7.27
CA HIS A 86 12.16 -14.54 7.42
C HIS A 86 12.97 -13.46 8.12
N ILE A 87 13.62 -13.84 9.24
CA ILE A 87 14.45 -12.92 10.02
C ILE A 87 15.54 -12.32 9.13
N GLY A 88 15.66 -10.99 9.14
CA GLY A 88 16.68 -10.26 8.40
C GLY A 88 16.37 -10.02 6.92
N LYS A 89 15.18 -10.43 6.43
CA LYS A 89 14.68 -10.05 5.10
C LYS A 89 13.64 -8.94 5.23
N GLY A 90 13.78 -7.91 4.40
CA GLY A 90 12.78 -6.86 4.30
C GLY A 90 11.65 -7.26 3.35
N ALA A 91 10.46 -6.71 3.59
CA ALA A 91 9.33 -6.88 2.69
C ALA A 91 8.75 -5.52 2.29
N LEU A 92 8.01 -5.50 1.19
CA LEU A 92 7.26 -4.36 0.70
C LEU A 92 5.80 -4.78 0.53
N ALA A 93 4.88 -3.97 1.07
CA ALA A 93 3.48 -4.05 0.68
C ALA A 93 3.21 -3.09 -0.47
N PHE A 94 2.57 -3.59 -1.52
CA PHE A 94 2.20 -2.86 -2.72
C PHE A 94 0.69 -2.81 -2.86
N VAL A 95 0.20 -1.70 -3.39
CA VAL A 95 -1.20 -1.55 -3.77
C VAL A 95 -1.30 -0.83 -5.10
N ALA A 96 -2.21 -1.30 -5.95
CA ALA A 96 -2.73 -0.53 -7.06
C ALA A 96 -4.26 -0.57 -7.04
N LEU A 97 -4.87 0.59 -7.19
CA LEU A 97 -6.32 0.74 -7.24
C LEU A 97 -6.72 1.93 -8.09
N LYS A 98 -7.98 1.96 -8.53
CA LYS A 98 -8.59 3.15 -9.12
C LYS A 98 -9.49 3.85 -8.13
N LEU A 99 -9.47 5.17 -8.18
CA LEU A 99 -10.38 6.05 -7.50
C LEU A 99 -10.95 7.00 -8.57
N GLY A 100 -12.22 6.77 -8.93
CA GLY A 100 -12.81 7.35 -10.13
C GLY A 100 -12.06 6.93 -11.39
N GLN A 101 -11.53 7.90 -12.14
CA GLN A 101 -10.74 7.65 -13.36
C GLN A 101 -9.23 7.60 -13.11
N VAL A 102 -8.79 7.81 -11.87
CA VAL A 102 -7.37 7.92 -11.54
C VAL A 102 -6.88 6.60 -10.95
N ARG A 103 -5.87 6.01 -11.59
CA ARG A 103 -5.15 4.85 -11.05
C ARG A 103 -4.04 5.32 -10.10
N LEU A 104 -4.14 4.92 -8.84
CA LEU A 104 -3.21 5.23 -7.76
C LEU A 104 -2.37 3.98 -7.44
N ILE A 105 -1.10 4.21 -7.11
CA ILE A 105 -0.16 3.17 -6.68
C ILE A 105 0.55 3.73 -5.45
N ASP A 106 0.72 2.88 -4.44
CA ASP A 106 1.54 3.20 -3.28
C ASP A 106 2.22 1.91 -2.81
N ASN A 107 3.28 2.06 -2.03
CA ASN A 107 3.92 0.96 -1.34
C ASN A 107 4.52 1.44 -0.01
N ILE A 108 4.71 0.51 0.90
CA ILE A 108 5.41 0.77 2.16
C ILE A 108 6.35 -0.38 2.46
N ARG A 109 7.53 -0.04 2.99
CA ARG A 109 8.46 -1.04 3.52
C ARG A 109 7.93 -1.57 4.84
N ILE A 110 7.98 -2.89 4.98
CA ILE A 110 7.72 -3.63 6.18
C ILE A 110 9.07 -4.05 6.75
N ASN A 111 9.33 -3.63 7.99
CA ASN A 111 10.48 -4.08 8.74
C ASN A 111 9.97 -5.19 9.68
N SER A 112 10.22 -6.45 9.31
CA SER A 112 9.93 -7.62 10.14
C SER A 112 11.19 -8.11 10.86
#